data_AF-A0A7S1JMJ4-F1
#
_entry.id   AF-A0A7S1JMJ4-F1
#
_cell.length_a   1.000
_cell.length_b   1.000
_cell.length_c   1.000
_cell.angle_alpha   90.00
_cell.angle_beta   90.00
_cell.angle_gamma   90.00
#
_symmetry.space_group_name_H-M   'P 1'
#
loop_
_entity.id
_entity.type
_entity.pdbx_description
1 polymer ?
#
loop_
_entity_poly.entity_id
_entity_poly.type
_entity_poly.pdbx_seq_one_letter_code
_entity_poly.pdbx_strand_id
1 'polypeptide(L)'
;DDSIHIPHPPPSSDLPPAPTSRIHLPALKTANSIPGYLVMAPQRRNWHMPALRVLTIGELPGGDAGSVWLTHCKAIEVLDFNATGSYSGAFVADLPSALPAGCGALEALHTLRGIALPASPADIDKLREVMVA
;
A
#
# COMPACT_ATOMS: atom_id res chain seq x y z
N ASP A 1 53.80 -9.32 9.19
CA ASP A 1 52.49 -9.95 9.39
C ASP A 1 51.48 -9.03 8.72
N ASP A 2 51.33 -9.20 7.40
CA ASP A 2 50.55 -8.29 6.55
C ASP A 2 49.16 -8.88 6.34
N SER A 3 48.22 -8.54 7.24
CA SER A 3 46.80 -8.86 7.07
C SER A 3 46.16 -7.90 6.07
N ILE A 4 45.90 -8.40 4.87
CA ILE A 4 45.21 -7.68 3.80
C ILE A 4 43.73 -7.57 4.19
N HIS A 5 43.27 -6.37 4.55
CA HIS A 5 41.84 -6.12 4.77
C HIS A 5 41.15 -6.08 3.40
N ILE A 6 40.46 -7.15 3.03
CA ILE A 6 39.58 -7.17 1.85
C ILE A 6 38.26 -6.50 2.28
N PRO A 7 37.92 -5.30 1.79
CA PRO A 7 36.61 -4.72 2.04
C PRO A 7 35.56 -5.63 1.39
N HIS A 8 34.68 -6.21 2.20
CA HIS A 8 33.51 -6.89 1.66
C HIS A 8 32.71 -5.86 0.86
N PRO A 9 32.44 -6.10 -0.44
CA PRO A 9 31.55 -5.22 -1.17
C PRO A 9 30.21 -5.16 -0.43
N PRO A 10 29.57 -3.98 -0.33
CA PRO A 10 28.25 -3.90 0.26
C PRO A 10 27.34 -4.91 -0.44
N PRO A 11 26.43 -5.58 0.29
CA PRO A 11 25.49 -6.50 -0.32
C PRO A 11 24.79 -5.78 -1.48
N SER A 12 24.78 -6.43 -2.64
CA SER A 12 24.21 -5.86 -3.85
C SER A 12 22.81 -5.34 -3.55
N SER A 13 22.61 -4.03 -3.73
CA SER A 13 21.29 -3.40 -3.64
C SER A 13 20.49 -3.59 -4.92
N ASP A 14 21.07 -4.24 -5.92
CA ASP A 14 20.41 -4.52 -7.18
C ASP A 14 19.33 -5.57 -6.94
N LEU A 15 18.10 -5.09 -7.02
CA LEU A 15 16.91 -5.91 -6.94
C LEU A 15 16.98 -6.99 -8.04
N PRO A 16 16.71 -8.27 -7.73
CA PRO A 16 16.70 -9.31 -8.75
C PRO A 16 15.72 -8.92 -9.86
N PRO A 17 15.94 -9.36 -11.11
CA PRO A 17 15.08 -9.02 -12.24
C PRO A 17 13.61 -9.24 -11.90
N ALA A 18 12.74 -8.40 -12.48
CA ALA A 18 11.31 -8.52 -12.23
C ALA A 18 10.86 -9.95 -12.58
N PRO A 19 10.17 -10.65 -11.66
CA PRO A 19 9.67 -11.99 -11.93
C PRO A 19 8.72 -11.94 -13.12
N THR A 20 8.91 -12.85 -14.07
CA THR A 20 8.01 -13.03 -15.23
C THR A 20 6.71 -13.74 -14.84
N SER A 21 6.68 -14.40 -13.69
CA SER A 21 5.52 -15.10 -13.15
C SER A 21 4.90 -14.36 -11.96
N ARG A 22 3.60 -14.60 -11.74
CA ARG A 22 2.85 -14.07 -10.60
C ARG A 22 3.40 -14.66 -9.30
N ILE A 23 3.74 -13.79 -8.35
CA ILE A 23 4.16 -14.21 -7.00
C ILE A 23 2.93 -14.29 -6.11
N HIS A 24 2.53 -15.51 -5.75
CA HIS A 24 1.42 -15.74 -4.83
C HIS A 24 1.90 -15.71 -3.38
N LEU A 25 1.31 -14.82 -2.57
CA LEU A 25 1.60 -14.65 -1.15
C LEU A 25 0.34 -14.92 -0.30
N PRO A 26 -0.19 -16.15 -0.29
CA PRO A 26 -1.46 -16.46 0.39
C PRO A 26 -1.38 -16.44 1.92
N ALA A 27 -0.17 -16.53 2.48
CA ALA A 27 0.05 -16.46 3.93
C ALA A 27 0.27 -15.02 4.43
N LEU A 28 0.45 -14.05 3.52
CA LEU A 28 0.70 -12.67 3.89
C LEU A 28 -0.61 -12.00 4.32
N LYS A 29 -0.73 -11.74 5.62
CA LYS A 29 -1.91 -11.13 6.24
C LYS A 29 -1.75 -9.65 6.54
N THR A 30 -0.51 -9.23 6.78
CA THR A 30 -0.15 -7.90 7.24
C THR A 30 1.03 -7.39 6.43
N ALA A 31 0.92 -6.18 5.91
CA ALA A 31 1.98 -5.47 5.22
C ALA A 31 2.14 -4.13 5.93
N ASN A 32 3.23 -3.96 6.67
CA ASN A 32 3.48 -2.79 7.47
C ASN A 32 4.64 -1.96 6.91
N SER A 33 4.60 -0.65 7.20
CA SER A 33 5.66 0.30 6.89
C SER A 33 6.15 0.21 5.45
N ILE A 34 5.24 0.04 4.49
CA ILE A 34 5.60 -0.01 3.06
C ILE A 34 6.28 1.31 2.71
N PRO A 35 7.59 1.30 2.38
CA PRO A 35 8.29 2.49 1.97
C PRO A 35 7.77 2.95 0.61
N GLY A 36 7.80 4.25 0.35
CA GLY A 36 7.26 4.80 -0.90
C GLY A 36 7.85 4.25 -2.17
N TYR A 37 9.13 3.86 -2.15
CA TYR A 37 9.76 3.23 -3.31
C TYR A 37 9.24 1.80 -3.60
N LEU A 38 8.64 1.12 -2.61
CA LEU A 38 8.01 -0.21 -2.77
C LEU A 38 6.53 -0.15 -3.05
N VAL A 39 5.95 1.04 -3.16
CA VAL A 39 4.51 1.14 -3.37
C VAL A 39 4.07 0.57 -4.73
N MET A 40 4.94 0.67 -5.74
CA MET A 40 4.71 0.07 -7.06
C MET A 40 5.12 -1.40 -7.12
N ALA A 41 5.60 -1.99 -6.01
CA ALA A 41 6.06 -3.37 -5.99
C ALA A 41 4.98 -4.38 -6.40
N PRO A 42 3.70 -4.28 -5.97
CA PRO A 42 2.68 -5.23 -6.40
C PRO A 42 2.52 -5.28 -7.92
N GLN A 43 2.55 -4.12 -8.59
CA GLN A 43 2.48 -4.02 -10.04
C GLN A 43 3.78 -4.51 -10.71
N ARG A 44 4.95 -4.03 -10.26
CA ARG A 44 6.26 -4.36 -10.86
C ARG A 44 6.67 -5.82 -10.66
N ARG A 45 6.19 -6.44 -9.59
CA ARG A 45 6.55 -7.81 -9.21
C ARG A 45 5.39 -8.79 -9.35
N ASN A 46 4.23 -8.34 -9.86
CA ASN A 46 3.03 -9.14 -10.04
C ASN A 46 2.66 -9.92 -8.75
N TRP A 47 2.66 -9.23 -7.61
CA TRP A 47 2.33 -9.84 -6.32
C TRP A 47 0.83 -10.05 -6.21
N HIS A 48 0.43 -11.20 -5.68
CA HIS A 48 -0.97 -11.52 -5.42
C HIS A 48 -1.13 -11.93 -3.96
N MET A 49 -1.82 -11.08 -3.18
CA MET A 49 -1.88 -11.16 -1.72
C MET A 49 -3.33 -11.33 -1.26
N PRO A 50 -3.96 -12.50 -1.51
CA PRO A 50 -5.40 -12.66 -1.33
C PRO A 50 -5.85 -12.64 0.13
N ALA A 51 -4.92 -12.85 1.07
CA ALA A 51 -5.20 -12.89 2.50
C ALA A 51 -4.77 -11.60 3.23
N LEU A 52 -4.29 -10.59 2.50
CA LEU A 52 -3.87 -9.32 3.10
C LEU A 52 -5.10 -8.60 3.67
N ARG A 53 -5.03 -8.27 4.95
CA ARG A 53 -6.11 -7.61 5.71
C ARG A 53 -5.66 -6.30 6.32
N VAL A 54 -4.39 -6.21 6.69
CA VAL A 54 -3.81 -5.00 7.30
C VAL A 54 -2.77 -4.44 6.35
N LEU A 55 -2.98 -3.20 5.92
CA LEU A 55 -2.06 -2.46 5.07
C LEU A 55 -1.70 -1.14 5.78
N THR A 56 -0.42 -1.00 6.13
CA THR A 56 0.14 0.25 6.63
C THR A 56 1.10 0.83 5.61
N ILE A 57 0.73 1.99 5.09
CA ILE A 57 1.45 2.72 4.06
C ILE A 57 2.28 3.81 4.73
N GLY A 58 3.60 3.72 4.63
CA GLY A 58 4.53 4.60 5.34
C GLY A 58 4.74 5.93 4.65
N GLU A 59 5.03 5.95 3.35
CA GLU A 59 5.26 7.18 2.59
C GLU A 59 4.78 6.91 1.17
N LEU A 60 3.87 7.70 0.60
CA LEU A 60 3.48 7.57 -0.80
C LEU A 60 4.12 8.68 -1.64
N PRO A 61 4.92 8.35 -2.66
CA PRO A 61 5.25 9.31 -3.70
C PRO A 61 4.03 9.48 -4.61
N GLY A 62 3.07 10.32 -4.20
CA GLY A 62 1.96 10.77 -5.05
C GLY A 62 0.77 9.81 -5.22
N GLY A 63 -0.33 10.38 -5.70
CA GLY A 63 -1.73 9.94 -5.56
C GLY A 63 -2.20 8.70 -6.30
N ASP A 64 -1.34 7.85 -6.87
CA ASP A 64 -1.77 6.59 -7.52
C ASP A 64 -1.21 5.35 -6.83
N ALA A 65 -0.43 5.56 -5.78
CA ALA A 65 0.43 4.56 -5.23
C ALA A 65 -0.30 3.61 -4.27
N GLY A 66 -1.17 4.16 -3.41
CA GLY A 66 -1.97 3.36 -2.48
C GLY A 66 -3.01 2.47 -3.19
N SER A 67 -3.61 2.96 -4.27
CA SER A 67 -4.62 2.22 -5.04
C SER A 67 -4.03 0.95 -5.68
N VAL A 68 -2.77 0.98 -6.12
CA VAL A 68 -2.07 -0.20 -6.66
C VAL A 68 -2.04 -1.34 -5.65
N TRP A 69 -1.79 -1.09 -4.37
CA TRP A 69 -1.83 -2.16 -3.37
C TRP A 69 -3.23 -2.75 -3.22
N LEU A 70 -4.23 -1.88 -3.17
CA LEU A 70 -5.63 -2.27 -2.99
C LEU A 70 -6.15 -3.14 -4.15
N THR A 71 -5.77 -2.85 -5.40
CA THR A 71 -6.18 -3.68 -6.56
C THR A 71 -5.68 -5.12 -6.51
N HIS A 72 -4.62 -5.38 -5.74
CA HIS A 72 -4.03 -6.72 -5.55
C HIS A 72 -4.48 -7.41 -4.26
N CYS A 73 -5.41 -6.79 -3.52
CA CYS A 73 -5.99 -7.30 -2.28
C CYS A 73 -7.46 -7.67 -2.48
N LYS A 74 -7.95 -8.62 -1.68
CA LYS A 74 -9.34 -9.06 -1.75
C LYS A 74 -10.25 -8.31 -0.78
N ALA A 75 -9.79 -8.09 0.45
CA ALA A 75 -10.58 -7.50 1.52
C ALA A 75 -9.63 -6.92 2.59
N ILE A 76 -9.43 -5.61 2.56
CA ILE A 76 -8.66 -4.89 3.57
C ILE A 76 -9.60 -4.52 4.72
N GLU A 77 -9.17 -4.88 5.91
CA GLU A 77 -9.85 -4.62 7.17
C GLU A 77 -9.34 -3.32 7.81
N VAL A 78 -8.03 -3.09 7.70
CA VAL A 78 -7.32 -1.95 8.31
C VAL A 78 -6.43 -1.29 7.27
N LEU A 79 -6.70 -0.02 7.00
CA LEU A 79 -5.86 0.85 6.18
C LEU A 79 -5.27 1.97 7.05
N ASP A 80 -3.95 1.97 7.18
CA ASP A 80 -3.24 2.94 8.02
C ASP A 80 -2.20 3.70 7.20
N PHE A 81 -2.29 5.01 7.25
CA PHE A 81 -1.41 5.92 6.54
C PHE A 81 -0.37 6.50 7.52
N ASN A 82 0.65 5.71 7.84
CA ASN A 82 1.67 6.02 8.85
C ASN A 82 2.76 7.00 8.35
N ALA A 83 2.41 7.96 7.49
CA ALA A 83 3.37 8.98 7.10
C ALA A 83 3.46 10.07 8.16
N THR A 84 4.67 10.58 8.36
CA THR A 84 4.95 11.84 9.04
C THR A 84 4.26 13.05 8.41
N GLY A 85 3.66 12.89 7.22
CA GLY A 85 2.74 13.84 6.61
C GLY A 85 1.30 13.33 6.71
N SER A 86 0.43 14.08 7.37
CA SER A 86 -1.01 13.83 7.39
C SER A 86 -1.55 13.74 5.96
N TYR A 87 -2.07 12.59 5.54
CA TYR A 87 -2.64 12.43 4.20
C TYR A 87 -3.97 13.18 4.11
N SER A 88 -4.23 13.87 3.00
CA SER A 88 -5.53 14.52 2.80
C SER A 88 -6.64 13.48 2.77
N GLY A 89 -7.68 13.66 3.58
CA GLY A 89 -8.88 12.83 3.51
C GLY A 89 -9.55 12.85 2.13
N ALA A 90 -9.31 13.88 1.32
CA ALA A 90 -9.76 13.93 -0.08
C ALA A 90 -9.13 12.81 -0.93
N PHE A 91 -7.85 12.47 -0.69
CA PHE A 91 -7.21 11.34 -1.39
C PHE A 91 -7.91 10.02 -1.08
N VAL A 92 -8.26 9.79 0.20
CA VAL A 92 -8.95 8.57 0.62
C VAL A 92 -10.38 8.54 0.10
N ALA A 93 -11.05 9.69 0.05
CA ALA A 93 -12.37 9.84 -0.54
C ALA A 93 -12.38 9.48 -2.05
N ASP A 94 -11.26 9.67 -2.75
CA ASP A 94 -11.15 9.36 -4.19
C ASP A 94 -10.65 7.93 -4.47
N LEU A 95 -10.20 7.17 -3.45
CA LEU A 95 -9.75 5.79 -3.61
C LEU A 95 -10.76 4.87 -4.32
N PRO A 96 -12.07 4.89 -4.01
CA PRO A 96 -13.04 4.05 -4.71
C PRO A 96 -13.07 4.32 -6.21
N SER A 97 -12.88 5.58 -6.62
CA SER A 97 -12.83 5.97 -8.04
C SER A 97 -11.53 5.52 -8.72
N ALA A 98 -10.45 5.38 -7.95
CA ALA A 98 -9.16 4.88 -8.43
C ALA A 98 -9.10 3.35 -8.54
N LEU A 99 -10.07 2.63 -7.96
CA LEU A 99 -10.14 1.17 -8.02
C LEU A 99 -10.93 0.70 -9.26
N PRO A 100 -10.55 -0.45 -9.85
CA PRO A 100 -11.34 -1.10 -10.88
C PRO A 100 -12.77 -1.37 -10.39
N ALA A 101 -13.75 -1.24 -11.28
CA ALA A 101 -15.14 -1.57 -10.98
C ALA A 101 -15.25 -3.02 -10.45
N GLY A 102 -15.90 -3.19 -9.29
CA GLY A 102 -16.04 -4.48 -8.61
C GLY A 102 -14.82 -4.90 -7.77
N CYS A 103 -13.85 -4.01 -7.54
CA CYS A 103 -12.79 -4.24 -6.58
C CYS A 103 -13.34 -4.14 -5.14
N GLY A 104 -13.66 -5.29 -4.54
CA GLY A 104 -14.15 -5.40 -3.17
C GLY A 104 -13.08 -5.18 -2.09
N ALA A 105 -11.91 -4.63 -2.44
CA ALA A 105 -10.80 -4.49 -1.51
C ALA A 105 -11.15 -3.62 -0.29
N LEU A 106 -12.12 -2.72 -0.41
CA LEU A 106 -12.55 -1.83 0.67
C LEU A 106 -13.83 -2.30 1.37
N GLU A 107 -14.53 -3.34 0.90
CA GLU A 107 -15.81 -3.82 1.48
C GLU A 107 -15.69 -4.32 2.93
N ALA A 108 -14.48 -4.68 3.35
CA ALA A 108 -14.21 -5.13 4.72
C ALA A 108 -13.60 -4.02 5.60
N LEU A 109 -13.43 -2.81 5.05
CA LEU A 109 -12.71 -1.72 5.69
C LEU A 109 -13.53 -1.17 6.86
N HIS A 110 -13.03 -1.39 8.07
CA HIS A 110 -13.66 -0.85 9.28
C HIS A 110 -12.72 0.04 10.08
N THR A 111 -11.42 -0.01 9.80
CA THR A 111 -10.42 0.85 10.44
C THR A 111 -9.66 1.65 9.41
N LEU A 112 -9.77 2.97 9.51
CA LEU A 112 -9.00 3.94 8.72
C LEU A 112 -8.21 4.86 9.67
N ARG A 113 -6.89 4.98 9.46
CA ARG A 113 -5.99 5.75 10.33
C ARG A 113 -4.97 6.57 9.52
N GLY A 114 -4.39 7.58 10.15
CA GLY A 114 -3.30 8.37 9.54
C GLY A 114 -3.76 9.40 8.48
N ILE A 115 -5.04 9.76 8.48
CA ILE A 115 -5.61 10.76 7.57
C ILE A 115 -5.88 12.07 8.30
N ALA A 116 -5.62 13.19 7.63
CA ALA A 116 -6.20 14.48 7.97
C ALA A 116 -7.65 14.51 7.48
N LEU A 117 -8.58 14.87 8.37
CA LEU A 117 -9.97 15.05 7.97
C LEU A 117 -10.08 16.12 6.88
N PRO A 118 -10.86 15.86 5.82
CA PRO A 118 -11.03 16.84 4.77
C PRO A 118 -11.84 18.03 5.29
N ALA A 119 -11.55 19.23 4.79
CA ALA A 119 -12.21 20.45 5.22
C ALA A 119 -13.62 20.62 4.60
N SER A 120 -13.93 19.87 3.54
CA SER A 120 -15.19 20.00 2.80
C SER A 120 -16.22 18.94 3.24
N PRO A 121 -17.51 19.30 3.42
CA PRO A 121 -18.57 18.34 3.72
C PRO A 121 -18.71 17.24 2.66
N ALA A 122 -18.50 17.56 1.38
CA ALA A 122 -18.61 16.61 0.28
C ALA A 122 -17.55 15.49 0.36
N ASP A 123 -16.33 15.82 0.78
CA ASP A 123 -15.28 14.83 0.97
C ASP A 123 -15.53 13.97 2.21
N ILE A 124 -16.19 14.51 3.24
CA ILE A 124 -16.62 13.74 4.41
C ILE A 124 -17.69 12.71 4.03
N ASP A 125 -18.66 13.09 3.19
CA ASP A 125 -19.69 12.17 2.71
C ASP A 125 -19.08 11.05 1.87
N LYS A 126 -18.18 11.37 0.94
CA LYS A 126 -17.41 10.37 0.18
C LYS A 126 -16.62 9.44 1.11
N LEU A 127 -15.92 10.00 2.10
CA LEU A 127 -15.15 9.21 3.06
C LEU A 127 -16.03 8.25 3.85
N ARG A 128 -17.23 8.71 4.26
CA ARG A 128 -18.23 7.87 4.93
C ARG A 128 -18.70 6.75 4.01
N GLU A 129 -18.93 7.01 2.73
CA GLU A 129 -19.28 5.95 1.77
C GLU A 129 -18.19 4.88 1.71
N VAL A 130 -16.91 5.26 1.69
CA VAL A 130 -15.79 4.30 1.72
C VAL A 130 -15.80 3.40 2.96
N MET A 131 -16.20 3.92 4.11
CA MET A 131 -16.22 3.18 5.38
C MET A 131 -17.47 2.33 5.60
N VAL A 132 -18.53 2.53 4.80
CA VAL A 132 -19.84 1.87 4.97
C VAL A 132 -20.17 0.94 3.79
N ALA A 133 -19.40 1.01 2.70
CA ALA A 133 -19.54 0.18 1.50
C ALA A 133 -19.08 -1.27 1.70
#